data_AF-A0A832HMY6-F1
#
_entry.id   AF-A0A832HMY6-F1
#
_cell.length_a   1.000
_cell.length_b   1.000
_cell.length_c   1.000
_cell.angle_alpha   90.00
_cell.angle_beta   90.00
_cell.angle_gamma   90.00
#
_symmetry.space_group_name_H-M   'P 1'
#
loop_
_entity.id
_entity.type
_entity.pdbx_description
1 polymer ?
#
loop_
_entity_poly.entity_id
_entity_poly.type
_entity_poly.pdbx_seq_one_letter_code
_entity_poly.pdbx_strand_id
1 'polypeptide(L)'
;MRRKFGQGAYTLIELIGVLAIIAILGLIVTENVLEKVKRQARQTEGDNLATFADAMRRSVVRTKSIPGAGNMPAQIAAELSLPMSKVLTTSFRYTRYFFMHPDFRVGNGSMPTVPYTQTVLGSTNEPANCRALIVSSIGPMEEDVLPAEMDGTTFTNLWNTGEAWDALARDVKLQRIEFRDLFHRVVLNNLEPSMNAPFSVESTNTLTFISPGGRFETWFIESTALNLHMVVGTSLQLQTREIIREDVSYVFENGRWMRYLTRGRGGGSGIFGSLVDAFLNSALYSGRKFAADQQSIVDEMYNYLWYVALWANDGFPGDDKSNPRPQIPEWRVGYDAADRLADFSKNLVGN
;
A
#
# COMPACT_ATOMS: atom_id res chain seq x y z
N MET A 1 9.72 92.60 -3.71
CA MET A 1 9.94 91.65 -2.60
C MET A 1 10.74 90.46 -3.10
N ARG A 2 12.08 90.45 -2.89
CA ARG A 2 12.94 89.29 -3.18
C ARG A 2 13.22 88.58 -1.86
N ARG A 3 12.67 87.39 -1.65
CA ARG A 3 13.04 86.49 -0.57
C ARG A 3 14.50 86.07 -0.79
N LYS A 4 15.40 86.51 0.11
CA LYS A 4 16.74 85.96 0.22
C LYS A 4 16.60 84.53 0.72
N PHE A 5 16.91 83.54 -0.11
CA PHE A 5 17.23 82.21 0.37
C PHE A 5 18.54 82.34 1.15
N GLY A 6 18.46 82.31 2.48
CA GLY A 6 19.63 82.16 3.32
C GLY A 6 20.23 80.79 3.02
N GLN A 7 21.39 80.76 2.38
CA GLN A 7 22.24 79.58 2.37
C GLN A 7 22.73 79.38 3.81
N GLY A 8 22.03 78.53 4.56
CA GLY A 8 22.51 78.04 5.84
C GLY A 8 23.74 77.19 5.58
N ALA A 9 24.90 77.63 6.06
CA ALA A 9 26.05 76.76 6.17
C ALA A 9 25.69 75.65 7.16
N TYR A 10 25.48 74.43 6.65
CA TYR A 10 25.25 73.26 7.50
C TYR A 10 26.46 73.09 8.42
N THR A 11 26.20 73.13 9.72
CA THR A 11 27.27 73.02 10.72
C THR A 11 27.72 71.57 10.83
N LEU A 12 29.01 71.34 11.09
CA LEU A 12 29.59 70.00 11.26
C LEU A 12 28.80 69.15 12.28
N ILE A 13 28.26 69.80 13.31
CA ILE A 13 27.50 69.15 14.37
C ILE A 13 26.13 68.62 13.90
N GLU A 14 25.49 69.30 12.94
CA GLU A 14 24.22 68.88 12.35
C GLU A 14 24.42 67.68 11.43
N LEU A 15 25.54 67.64 10.69
CA LEU A 15 25.92 66.49 9.86
C LEU A 15 26.28 65.25 10.70
N ILE A 16 26.98 65.44 11.83
CA ILE A 16 27.27 64.37 12.80
C ILE A 16 25.97 63.86 13.45
N GLY A 17 25.05 64.75 13.80
CA GLY A 17 23.75 64.39 14.37
C GLY A 17 22.89 63.55 13.42
N VAL A 18 22.82 63.94 12.14
CA VAL A 18 22.08 63.17 11.11
C VAL A 18 22.71 61.80 10.88
N LEU A 19 24.06 61.71 10.80
CA LEU A 19 24.77 60.45 10.67
C LEU A 19 24.53 59.52 11.87
N ALA A 20 24.52 60.06 13.09
CA ALA A 20 24.23 59.27 14.29
C ALA A 20 22.81 58.70 14.27
N ILE A 21 21.81 59.50 13.87
CA ILE A 21 20.42 59.05 13.76
C ILE A 21 20.28 57.98 12.67
N ILE A 22 20.90 58.17 11.50
CA ILE A 22 20.88 57.17 10.41
C ILE A 22 21.58 55.88 10.83
N ALA A 23 22.69 55.95 11.57
CA ALA A 23 23.40 54.78 12.07
C ALA A 23 22.53 53.97 13.06
N ILE A 24 21.84 54.65 13.99
CA ILE A 24 20.95 54.00 14.95
C ILE A 24 19.74 53.36 14.24
N LEU A 25 19.11 54.09 13.31
CA LEU A 25 18.00 53.55 12.52
C LEU A 25 18.43 52.39 11.62
N GLY A 26 19.62 52.48 11.03
CA GLY A 26 20.23 51.41 10.24
C GLY A 26 20.41 50.13 11.05
N LEU A 27 20.87 50.23 12.30
CA LEU A 27 21.02 49.09 13.21
C LEU A 27 19.68 48.40 13.48
N ILE A 28 18.66 49.19 13.85
CA ILE A 28 17.32 48.66 14.19
C ILE A 28 16.66 47.98 12.97
N VAL A 29 16.82 48.52 11.77
CA VAL A 29 16.25 47.92 10.55
C VAL A 29 17.00 46.66 10.12
N THR A 30 18.32 46.63 10.26
CA THR A 30 19.15 45.50 9.84
C THR A 30 18.86 44.23 10.64
N GLU A 31 18.68 44.35 11.96
CA GLU A 31 18.35 43.22 12.84
C GLU A 31 17.00 42.58 12.45
N ASN A 32 15.99 43.41 12.18
CA ASN A 32 14.67 42.94 11.80
C ASN A 32 14.62 42.27 10.43
N VAL A 33 15.38 42.77 9.45
CA VAL A 33 15.47 42.15 8.11
C VAL A 33 16.20 40.81 8.18
N LEU A 34 17.28 40.71 8.97
CA LEU A 34 18.05 39.48 9.10
C LEU A 34 17.23 38.35 9.73
N GLU A 35 16.47 38.65 10.78
CA GLU A 35 15.55 37.67 11.37
C GLU A 35 14.50 37.19 10.38
N LYS A 36 13.92 38.11 9.59
CA LYS A 36 12.90 37.78 8.61
C LYS A 36 13.47 36.88 7.50
N VAL A 37 14.66 37.17 7.01
CA VAL A 37 15.38 36.35 6.02
C VAL A 37 15.68 34.96 6.59
N LYS A 38 16.16 34.86 7.84
CA LYS A 38 16.40 33.57 8.50
C LYS A 38 15.13 32.75 8.66
N ARG A 39 14.02 33.37 9.06
CA ARG A 39 12.71 32.71 9.18
C ARG A 39 12.23 32.19 7.82
N GLN A 40 12.35 33.01 6.77
CA GLN A 40 11.97 32.61 5.41
C GLN A 40 12.83 31.46 4.90
N ALA A 41 14.13 31.48 5.15
CA ALA A 41 15.02 30.39 4.79
C ALA A 41 14.70 29.09 5.55
N ARG A 42 14.30 29.20 6.83
CA ARG A 42 13.79 28.05 7.62
C ARG A 42 12.55 27.43 7.02
N GLN A 43 11.62 28.25 6.55
CA GLN A 43 10.44 27.73 5.89
C GLN A 43 10.80 27.07 4.56
N THR A 44 11.55 27.77 3.72
CA THR A 44 11.99 27.29 2.40
C THR A 44 12.74 25.97 2.51
N GLU A 45 13.61 25.84 3.49
CA GLU A 45 14.35 24.61 3.72
C GLU A 45 13.43 23.47 4.18
N GLY A 46 12.46 23.73 5.07
CA GLY A 46 11.44 22.75 5.42
C GLY A 46 10.65 22.25 4.21
N ASP A 47 10.23 23.17 3.34
CA ASP A 47 9.48 22.84 2.12
C ASP A 47 10.33 22.02 1.13
N ASN A 48 11.61 22.36 0.99
CA ASN A 48 12.56 21.59 0.19
C ASN A 48 12.73 20.17 0.72
N LEU A 49 12.91 20.02 2.04
CA LEU A 49 13.08 18.71 2.66
C LEU A 49 11.83 17.84 2.50
N ALA A 50 10.63 18.40 2.68
CA ALA A 50 9.39 17.70 2.42
C ALA A 50 9.31 17.22 0.95
N THR A 51 9.65 18.11 0.01
CA THR A 51 9.72 17.77 -1.43
C THR A 51 10.73 16.65 -1.70
N PHE A 52 11.87 16.64 -1.02
CA PHE A 52 12.88 15.58 -1.15
C PHE A 52 12.39 14.25 -0.59
N ALA A 53 11.67 14.25 0.54
CA ALA A 53 11.05 13.05 1.10
C ALA A 53 10.02 12.44 0.14
N ASP A 54 9.14 13.27 -0.44
CA ASP A 54 8.13 12.81 -1.40
C ASP A 54 8.76 12.31 -2.70
N ALA A 55 9.80 12.98 -3.19
CA ALA A 55 10.57 12.51 -4.33
C ALA A 55 11.23 11.16 -4.05
N MET A 56 11.81 10.99 -2.86
CA MET A 56 12.43 9.73 -2.46
C MET A 56 11.43 8.57 -2.46
N ARG A 57 10.25 8.78 -1.86
CA ARG A 57 9.16 7.78 -1.85
C ARG A 57 8.67 7.45 -3.26
N ARG A 58 8.40 8.46 -4.10
CA ARG A 58 7.99 8.25 -5.50
C ARG A 58 9.04 7.50 -6.29
N SER A 59 10.32 7.82 -6.08
CA SER A 59 11.41 7.12 -6.74
C SER A 59 11.45 5.64 -6.38
N VAL A 60 11.31 5.30 -5.09
CA VAL A 60 11.23 3.90 -4.63
C VAL A 60 10.08 3.14 -5.29
N VAL A 61 8.89 3.75 -5.34
CA VAL A 61 7.72 3.15 -6.01
C VAL A 61 7.94 2.96 -7.51
N ARG A 62 8.63 3.90 -8.18
CA ARG A 62 8.89 3.85 -9.61
C ARG A 62 9.98 2.85 -9.99
N THR A 63 11.09 2.81 -9.26
CA THR A 63 12.26 1.98 -9.58
C THR A 63 12.24 0.62 -8.89
N LYS A 64 11.32 0.42 -7.95
CA LYS A 64 11.26 -0.76 -7.06
C LYS A 64 12.59 -0.99 -6.32
N SER A 65 13.30 0.09 -6.00
CA SER A 65 14.60 0.04 -5.35
C SER A 65 14.76 1.13 -4.28
N ILE A 66 15.35 0.72 -3.16
CA ILE A 66 15.73 1.58 -2.04
C ILE A 66 17.26 1.69 -2.04
N PRO A 67 17.83 2.90 -2.16
CA PRO A 67 19.27 3.10 -2.16
C PRO A 67 19.85 2.92 -0.76
N GLY A 68 21.18 2.91 -0.63
CA GLY A 68 21.81 3.21 0.65
C GLY A 68 21.82 4.72 0.93
N ALA A 69 22.08 5.11 2.18
CA ALA A 69 22.10 6.51 2.62
C ALA A 69 22.93 7.43 1.71
N GLY A 70 24.15 7.01 1.34
CA GLY A 70 25.04 7.80 0.47
C GLY A 70 24.53 8.04 -0.95
N ASN A 71 23.61 7.20 -1.43
CA ASN A 71 23.04 7.31 -2.79
C ASN A 71 21.65 8.00 -2.81
N MET A 72 21.04 8.26 -1.64
CA MET A 72 19.77 9.00 -1.55
C MET A 72 19.81 10.35 -2.28
N PRO A 73 20.87 11.19 -2.16
CA PRO A 73 20.89 12.49 -2.82
C PRO A 73 20.83 12.37 -4.35
N ALA A 74 21.54 11.38 -4.92
CA ALA A 74 21.54 11.13 -6.36
C ALA A 74 20.17 10.66 -6.86
N GLN A 75 19.49 9.81 -6.09
CA GLN A 75 18.16 9.32 -6.43
C GLN A 75 17.09 10.41 -6.34
N ILE A 76 17.13 11.26 -5.30
CA ILE A 76 16.26 12.44 -5.17
C ILE A 76 16.51 13.43 -6.32
N ALA A 77 17.77 13.71 -6.62
CA ALA A 77 18.17 14.62 -7.69
C ALA A 77 17.64 14.14 -9.06
N ALA A 78 17.77 12.84 -9.34
CA ALA A 78 17.24 12.24 -10.57
C ALA A 78 15.71 12.32 -10.64
N GLU A 79 15.01 12.04 -9.55
CA GLU A 79 13.53 12.08 -9.52
C GLU A 79 12.97 13.49 -9.70
N LEU A 80 13.64 14.51 -9.14
CA LEU A 80 13.23 15.91 -9.25
C LEU A 80 13.83 16.63 -10.47
N SER A 81 14.70 15.97 -11.24
CA SER A 81 15.48 16.60 -12.30
C SER A 81 16.28 17.83 -11.82
N LEU A 82 16.84 17.73 -10.61
CA LEU A 82 17.66 18.77 -9.99
C LEU A 82 19.15 18.40 -10.05
N PRO A 83 20.07 19.38 -10.09
CA PRO A 83 21.49 19.08 -9.89
C PRO A 83 21.74 18.62 -8.45
N MET A 84 22.66 17.66 -8.27
CA MET A 84 22.99 17.10 -6.95
C MET A 84 23.34 18.15 -5.89
N SER A 85 23.99 19.26 -6.27
CA SER A 85 24.35 20.33 -5.35
C SER A 85 23.14 20.97 -4.66
N LYS A 86 21.98 21.01 -5.32
CA LYS A 86 20.72 21.53 -4.75
C LYS A 86 20.13 20.60 -3.69
N VAL A 87 20.45 19.31 -3.75
CA VAL A 87 20.02 18.30 -2.79
C VAL A 87 21.04 18.20 -1.64
N LEU A 88 22.33 18.27 -1.95
CA LEU A 88 23.40 18.14 -0.95
C LEU A 88 23.58 19.37 -0.08
N THR A 89 23.28 20.57 -0.58
CA THR A 89 23.53 21.80 0.18
C THR A 89 22.34 22.75 0.18
N THR A 90 22.19 23.47 1.29
CA THR A 90 21.20 24.54 1.45
C THR A 90 21.56 25.77 0.62
N SER A 91 20.65 26.75 0.56
CA SER A 91 20.94 28.04 -0.09
C SER A 91 22.14 28.78 0.52
N PHE A 92 22.45 28.50 1.78
CA PHE A 92 23.61 29.04 2.50
C PHE A 92 24.86 28.16 2.42
N ARG A 93 24.84 27.11 1.57
CA ARG A 93 25.94 26.16 1.33
C ARG A 93 26.29 25.26 2.53
N TYR A 94 25.36 25.08 3.46
CA TYR A 94 25.51 24.06 4.50
C TYR A 94 25.13 22.69 3.96
N THR A 95 25.91 21.67 4.34
CA THR A 95 25.69 20.28 3.92
C THR A 95 24.44 19.70 4.58
N ARG A 96 23.66 18.96 3.80
CA ARG A 96 22.57 18.10 4.29
C ARG A 96 23.10 16.68 4.49
N TYR A 97 22.70 16.06 5.59
CA TYR A 97 23.10 14.72 5.95
C TYR A 97 21.92 13.76 5.78
N PHE A 98 22.23 12.56 5.30
CA PHE A 98 21.25 11.54 4.95
C PHE A 98 21.58 10.30 5.76
N PHE A 99 20.60 9.84 6.53
CA PHE A 99 20.76 8.67 7.39
C PHE A 99 19.67 7.67 7.06
N MET A 100 20.02 6.39 7.12
CA MET A 100 19.06 5.30 7.16
C MET A 100 19.10 4.68 8.54
N HIS A 101 17.98 4.09 8.96
CA HIS A 101 17.98 3.31 10.19
C HIS A 101 19.04 2.21 10.07
N PRO A 102 19.97 2.05 11.03
CA PRO A 102 21.03 1.06 10.93
C PRO A 102 20.47 -0.36 10.87
N ASP A 103 19.38 -0.65 11.59
CA ASP A 103 18.64 -1.92 11.50
C ASP A 103 17.55 -1.96 10.39
N PHE A 104 17.72 -1.24 9.27
CA PHE A 104 16.77 -1.27 8.15
C PHE A 104 16.71 -2.67 7.52
N ARG A 105 15.59 -3.38 7.70
CA ARG A 105 15.43 -4.76 7.23
C ARG A 105 14.40 -4.86 6.10
N VAL A 106 14.82 -5.45 4.99
CA VAL A 106 14.00 -5.74 3.80
C VAL A 106 14.68 -6.86 3.00
N GLY A 107 13.95 -7.63 2.19
CA GLY A 107 14.52 -8.73 1.42
C GLY A 107 14.56 -10.04 2.19
N ASN A 108 15.64 -10.80 2.01
CA ASN A 108 15.81 -12.12 2.61
C ASN A 108 16.96 -12.08 3.64
N GLY A 109 16.61 -11.94 4.92
CA GLY A 109 17.59 -11.96 6.00
C GLY A 109 17.18 -11.24 7.29
N SER A 110 17.98 -11.44 8.33
CA SER A 110 17.85 -10.76 9.63
C SER A 110 18.75 -9.52 9.75
N MET A 111 19.59 -9.26 8.75
CA MET A 111 20.58 -8.17 8.74
C MET A 111 20.09 -6.95 7.97
N PRO A 112 20.68 -5.77 8.19
CA PRO A 112 20.37 -4.58 7.39
C PRO A 112 20.65 -4.82 5.91
N THR A 113 19.71 -4.48 5.03
CA THR A 113 19.75 -4.91 3.61
C THR A 113 19.63 -3.75 2.62
N VAL A 114 20.03 -2.54 3.01
CA VAL A 114 20.12 -1.41 2.07
C VAL A 114 21.50 -1.37 1.42
N PRO A 115 21.61 -1.23 0.08
CA PRO A 115 20.54 -1.00 -0.89
C PRO A 115 19.70 -2.26 -1.20
N TYR A 116 18.43 -2.06 -1.50
CA TYR A 116 17.47 -3.11 -1.87
C TYR A 116 16.95 -2.89 -3.29
N THR A 117 16.86 -3.98 -4.06
CA THR A 117 16.15 -4.00 -5.35
C THR A 117 15.15 -5.15 -5.31
N GLN A 118 13.90 -4.84 -5.59
CA GLN A 118 12.84 -5.84 -5.57
C GLN A 118 13.04 -6.88 -6.67
N THR A 119 12.95 -8.15 -6.28
CA THR A 119 12.94 -9.28 -7.21
C THR A 119 11.54 -9.89 -7.26
N VAL A 120 11.35 -10.93 -8.07
CA VAL A 120 10.10 -11.72 -8.12
C VAL A 120 9.72 -12.32 -6.76
N LEU A 121 10.68 -12.47 -5.85
CA LEU A 121 10.45 -12.99 -4.51
C LEU A 121 10.06 -11.91 -3.49
N GLY A 122 10.13 -10.64 -3.85
CA GLY A 122 9.82 -9.52 -2.95
C GLY A 122 10.76 -9.48 -1.74
N SER A 123 10.22 -9.04 -0.59
CA SER A 123 10.83 -9.19 0.72
C SER A 123 10.24 -10.41 1.41
N THR A 124 11.03 -11.44 1.69
CA THR A 124 10.52 -12.69 2.29
C THR A 124 10.29 -12.57 3.79
N ASN A 125 10.88 -11.56 4.42
CA ASN A 125 10.57 -11.16 5.79
C ASN A 125 9.73 -9.88 5.78
N GLU A 126 8.93 -9.69 6.83
CA GLU A 126 8.23 -8.43 7.03
C GLU A 126 9.25 -7.28 7.11
N PRO A 127 9.11 -6.24 6.26
CA PRO A 127 9.98 -5.07 6.31
C PRO A 127 9.89 -4.40 7.69
N ALA A 128 11.04 -4.10 8.28
CA ALA A 128 11.14 -3.53 9.61
C ALA A 128 12.15 -2.38 9.65
N ASN A 129 11.88 -1.38 10.49
CA ASN A 129 12.70 -0.16 10.63
C ASN A 129 13.01 0.52 9.28
N CYS A 130 12.06 0.49 8.35
CA CYS A 130 12.23 1.03 7.00
C CYS A 130 12.13 2.57 7.03
N ARG A 131 13.10 3.23 7.65
CA ARG A 131 13.11 4.66 7.93
C ARG A 131 14.39 5.33 7.47
N ALA A 132 14.28 6.58 7.05
CA ALA A 132 15.41 7.45 6.77
C ALA A 132 15.17 8.86 7.29
N LEU A 133 16.26 9.59 7.52
CA LEU A 133 16.28 10.97 7.97
C LEU A 133 17.08 11.82 6.99
N ILE A 134 16.53 12.99 6.66
CA ILE A 134 17.30 14.08 6.08
C ILE A 134 17.47 15.15 7.13
N VAL A 135 18.70 15.57 7.30
CA VAL A 135 19.13 16.50 8.33
C VAL A 135 19.73 17.69 7.62
N SER A 136 19.26 18.87 7.97
CA SER A 136 19.72 20.10 7.35
C SER A 136 19.86 21.20 8.39
N SER A 137 20.69 22.18 8.10
CA SER A 137 20.83 23.38 8.92
C SER A 137 20.92 24.64 8.08
N ILE A 138 20.43 25.73 8.66
CA ILE A 138 20.44 27.07 8.07
C ILE A 138 21.53 27.95 8.71
N GLY A 139 22.17 27.45 9.77
CA GLY A 139 23.37 28.00 10.36
C GLY A 139 24.55 27.02 10.27
N PRO A 140 25.76 27.47 10.64
CA PRO A 140 26.91 26.57 10.72
C PRO A 140 26.59 25.43 11.70
N MET A 141 26.68 24.20 11.22
CA MET A 141 26.76 23.02 12.06
C MET A 141 28.23 22.78 12.36
N GLU A 142 28.56 22.62 13.64
CA GLU A 142 29.90 22.16 14.01
C GLU A 142 30.04 20.70 13.58
N GLU A 143 31.12 20.40 12.85
CA GLU A 143 31.36 19.09 12.22
C GLU A 143 31.43 17.95 13.26
N ASP A 144 31.78 18.28 14.51
CA ASP A 144 31.89 17.37 15.66
C ASP A 144 30.54 16.94 16.28
N VAL A 145 29.41 17.48 15.79
CA VAL A 145 28.08 17.19 16.35
C VAL A 145 27.40 16.01 15.65
N LEU A 146 27.85 15.63 14.45
CA LEU A 146 27.24 14.56 13.67
C LEU A 146 28.05 13.27 13.79
N PRO A 147 27.48 12.19 14.38
CA PRO A 147 28.19 10.93 14.46
C PRO A 147 28.43 10.39 13.04
N ALA A 148 29.66 9.97 12.76
CA ALA A 148 30.05 9.40 11.47
C ALA A 148 29.21 8.15 11.11
N GLU A 149 28.77 7.42 12.13
CA GLU A 149 27.82 6.31 12.02
C GLU A 149 26.70 6.48 13.05
N MET A 150 25.46 6.31 12.62
CA MET A 150 24.30 6.46 13.49
C MET A 150 23.86 5.09 14.01
N ASP A 151 23.93 4.88 15.33
CA ASP A 151 23.39 3.67 15.96
C ASP A 151 21.85 3.70 16.05
N GLY A 152 21.24 2.54 16.30
CA GLY A 152 19.78 2.39 16.24
C GLY A 152 19.05 3.19 17.32
N THR A 153 19.66 3.31 18.50
CA THR A 153 19.12 4.08 19.62
C THR A 153 19.13 5.57 19.32
N THR A 154 20.24 6.08 18.83
CA THR A 154 20.45 7.48 18.44
C THR A 154 19.53 7.84 17.28
N PHE A 155 19.42 6.97 16.26
CA PHE A 155 18.46 7.14 15.18
C PHE A 155 17.03 7.22 15.73
N THR A 156 16.65 6.30 16.61
CA THR A 156 15.29 6.22 17.16
C THR A 156 14.95 7.43 18.03
N ASN A 157 15.89 7.91 18.84
CA ASN A 157 15.72 9.13 19.63
C ASN A 157 15.56 10.35 18.73
N LEU A 158 16.44 10.49 17.73
CA LEU A 158 16.37 11.58 16.75
C LEU A 158 15.06 11.53 15.94
N TRP A 159 14.60 10.32 15.59
CA TRP A 159 13.32 10.09 14.93
C TRP A 159 12.14 10.48 15.84
N ASN A 160 12.11 10.07 17.10
CA ASN A 160 10.94 10.29 17.96
C ASN A 160 10.88 11.71 18.52
N THR A 161 11.97 12.18 19.12
CA THR A 161 11.95 13.41 19.92
C THR A 161 12.65 14.56 19.21
N GLY A 162 13.61 14.27 18.33
CA GLY A 162 14.47 15.30 17.74
C GLY A 162 15.41 15.96 18.77
N GLU A 163 15.43 15.46 20.01
CA GLU A 163 16.09 16.09 21.17
C GLU A 163 17.59 15.79 21.27
N ALA A 164 18.12 14.91 20.42
CA ALA A 164 19.57 14.65 20.41
C ALA A 164 20.40 15.91 20.09
N TRP A 165 19.78 17.02 19.66
CA TRP A 165 20.45 18.24 19.17
C TRP A 165 20.07 19.53 19.90
N ASP A 166 19.81 19.45 21.20
CA ASP A 166 19.46 20.59 22.05
C ASP A 166 20.53 21.71 22.12
N ALA A 167 21.79 21.45 21.77
CA ALA A 167 22.83 22.47 21.80
C ALA A 167 22.82 23.44 20.59
N LEU A 168 22.16 23.09 19.47
CA LEU A 168 22.10 23.88 18.22
C LEU A 168 20.66 24.00 17.64
N ALA A 169 19.65 23.58 18.39
CA ALA A 169 18.28 23.26 17.96
C ALA A 169 17.49 24.35 17.20
N ARG A 170 17.91 25.62 17.16
CA ARG A 170 17.12 26.66 16.46
C ARG A 170 17.21 26.62 14.94
N ASP A 171 18.33 26.16 14.39
CA ASP A 171 18.60 26.25 12.95
C ASP A 171 18.59 24.91 12.23
N VAL A 172 18.42 23.81 12.97
CA VAL A 172 18.38 22.46 12.42
C VAL A 172 16.96 22.07 12.03
N LYS A 173 16.85 21.41 10.89
CA LYS A 173 15.62 20.84 10.34
C LYS A 173 15.83 19.35 10.11
N LEU A 174 14.86 18.58 10.57
CA LEU A 174 14.82 17.15 10.40
C LEU A 174 13.59 16.77 9.60
N GLN A 175 13.81 15.99 8.56
CA GLN A 175 12.78 15.41 7.73
C GLN A 175 12.81 13.90 7.85
N ARG A 176 11.64 13.35 8.16
CA ARG A 176 11.41 11.92 8.30
C ARG A 176 10.92 11.33 6.99
N ILE A 177 11.41 10.15 6.66
CA ILE A 177 10.95 9.36 5.53
C ILE A 177 10.66 7.97 6.06
N GLU A 178 9.39 7.60 6.11
CA GLU A 178 8.94 6.24 6.36
C GLU A 178 8.82 5.54 4.99
N PHE A 179 9.23 4.29 4.91
CA PHE A 179 9.06 3.45 3.72
C PHE A 179 8.20 2.22 4.01
N ARG A 180 7.91 1.90 5.30
CA ARG A 180 7.17 0.69 5.67
C ARG A 180 5.79 0.62 5.04
N ASP A 181 5.12 1.75 4.92
CA ASP A 181 3.80 1.90 4.32
C ASP A 181 3.79 1.67 2.80
N LEU A 182 4.94 1.76 2.15
CA LEU A 182 5.10 1.40 0.75
C LEU A 182 5.14 -0.12 0.53
N PHE A 183 5.12 -0.94 1.57
CA PHE A 183 5.17 -2.40 1.44
C PHE A 183 3.83 -3.03 1.78
N HIS A 184 3.32 -3.82 0.84
CA HIS A 184 2.08 -4.57 0.99
C HIS A 184 2.34 -6.07 1.01
N ARG A 185 1.65 -6.75 1.91
CA ARG A 185 1.73 -8.20 2.09
C ARG A 185 0.95 -8.90 1.00
N VAL A 186 1.57 -9.92 0.41
CA VAL A 186 0.94 -10.79 -0.57
C VAL A 186 1.02 -12.22 -0.10
N VAL A 187 -0.13 -12.89 -0.10
CA VAL A 187 -0.22 -14.30 0.21
C VAL A 187 -0.79 -15.04 -0.99
N LEU A 188 -0.04 -15.97 -1.54
CA LEU A 188 -0.47 -16.84 -2.62
C LEU A 188 -0.54 -18.27 -2.09
N ASN A 189 -1.73 -18.85 -2.13
CA ASN A 189 -1.98 -20.20 -1.62
C ASN A 189 -2.25 -21.13 -2.79
N ASN A 190 -1.44 -22.18 -2.93
CA ASN A 190 -1.72 -23.24 -3.88
C ASN A 190 -2.53 -24.34 -3.20
N LEU A 191 -3.81 -24.47 -3.55
CA LEU A 191 -4.68 -25.51 -3.00
C LEU A 191 -4.77 -26.75 -3.90
N GLU A 192 -4.17 -26.71 -5.08
CA GLU A 192 -4.12 -27.86 -5.98
C GLU A 192 -3.19 -28.96 -5.41
N PRO A 193 -3.65 -30.22 -5.39
CA PRO A 193 -2.87 -31.32 -4.83
C PRO A 193 -1.75 -31.83 -5.76
N SER A 194 -1.83 -31.54 -7.06
CA SER A 194 -0.92 -32.10 -8.07
C SER A 194 -0.40 -31.09 -9.09
N MET A 195 -0.75 -29.80 -8.96
CA MET A 195 -0.41 -28.77 -9.93
C MET A 195 0.36 -27.64 -9.27
N ASN A 196 1.40 -27.15 -9.94
CA ASN A 196 2.11 -25.94 -9.52
C ASN A 196 1.29 -24.69 -9.86
N ALA A 197 1.25 -23.72 -8.95
CA ALA A 197 0.59 -22.45 -9.20
C ALA A 197 1.60 -21.44 -9.78
N PRO A 198 1.45 -20.98 -11.04
CA PRO A 198 2.40 -20.09 -11.70
C PRO A 198 2.04 -18.61 -11.49
N PHE A 199 3.03 -17.79 -11.17
CA PHE A 199 2.93 -16.34 -11.11
C PHE A 199 4.22 -15.68 -11.64
N SER A 200 4.16 -14.39 -11.99
CA SER A 200 5.35 -13.58 -12.25
C SER A 200 5.14 -12.16 -11.74
N VAL A 201 6.22 -11.39 -11.63
CA VAL A 201 6.19 -10.03 -11.08
C VAL A 201 6.84 -9.07 -12.08
N GLU A 202 6.29 -7.88 -12.20
CA GLU A 202 6.68 -6.85 -13.16
C GLU A 202 6.62 -7.35 -14.62
N SER A 203 7.31 -6.66 -15.53
CA SER A 203 7.33 -6.97 -16.96
C SER A 203 8.28 -8.11 -17.34
N THR A 204 9.01 -8.70 -16.40
CA THR A 204 10.09 -9.64 -16.69
C THR A 204 9.60 -10.98 -17.23
N ASN A 205 8.30 -11.31 -17.10
CA ASN A 205 7.71 -12.60 -17.48
C ASN A 205 8.42 -13.84 -16.92
N THR A 206 9.36 -13.68 -15.97
CA THR A 206 10.01 -14.80 -15.29
C THR A 206 9.00 -15.50 -14.42
N LEU A 207 8.59 -16.69 -14.86
CA LEU A 207 7.63 -17.51 -14.14
C LEU A 207 8.24 -18.08 -12.86
N THR A 208 7.51 -17.93 -11.77
CA THR A 208 7.77 -18.52 -10.47
C THR A 208 6.63 -19.45 -10.12
N PHE A 209 6.94 -20.54 -9.44
CA PHE A 209 5.99 -21.62 -9.19
C PHE A 209 5.88 -21.89 -7.69
N ILE A 210 4.65 -21.99 -7.21
CA ILE A 210 4.35 -22.49 -5.87
C ILE A 210 4.02 -23.97 -5.99
N SER A 211 4.76 -24.81 -5.27
CA SER A 211 4.55 -26.26 -5.23
C SER A 211 3.12 -26.64 -4.83
N PRO A 212 2.63 -27.84 -5.20
CA PRO A 212 1.28 -28.29 -4.86
C PRO A 212 1.05 -28.25 -3.35
N GLY A 213 -0.10 -27.74 -2.92
CA GLY A 213 -0.42 -27.56 -1.51
C GLY A 213 0.43 -26.52 -0.76
N GLY A 214 1.30 -25.77 -1.47
CA GLY A 214 2.24 -24.80 -0.91
C GLY A 214 1.64 -23.42 -0.65
N ARG A 215 2.38 -22.60 0.07
CA ARG A 215 2.05 -21.20 0.37
C ARG A 215 3.27 -20.33 0.12
N PHE A 216 3.06 -19.21 -0.55
CA PHE A 216 4.06 -18.17 -0.76
C PHE A 216 3.58 -16.90 -0.10
N GLU A 217 4.41 -16.34 0.78
CA GLU A 217 4.14 -15.11 1.50
C GLU A 217 5.33 -14.18 1.32
N THR A 218 5.05 -12.93 0.96
CA THR A 218 6.08 -11.91 0.71
C THR A 218 5.50 -10.51 0.86
N TRP A 219 6.37 -9.50 0.88
CA TRP A 219 6.01 -8.10 0.84
C TRP A 219 6.59 -7.46 -0.42
N PHE A 220 5.73 -6.80 -1.19
CA PHE A 220 6.13 -6.04 -2.38
C PHE A 220 5.93 -4.55 -2.16
N ILE A 221 6.76 -3.76 -2.82
CA ILE A 221 6.64 -2.30 -2.92
C ILE A 221 5.31 -1.96 -3.62
N GLU A 222 4.68 -0.87 -3.21
CA GLU A 222 3.46 -0.33 -3.78
C GLU A 222 3.55 -0.21 -5.30
N SER A 223 2.42 -0.40 -5.97
CA SER A 223 2.28 -0.40 -7.42
C SER A 223 3.14 -1.46 -8.12
N THR A 224 3.47 -2.56 -7.46
CA THR A 224 4.10 -3.72 -8.10
C THR A 224 3.09 -4.46 -8.95
N ALA A 225 3.46 -4.85 -10.16
CA ALA A 225 2.58 -5.65 -11.02
C ALA A 225 2.72 -7.15 -10.71
N LEU A 226 1.67 -7.77 -10.18
CA LEU A 226 1.57 -9.20 -9.96
C LEU A 226 0.80 -9.84 -11.12
N ASN A 227 1.47 -10.70 -11.88
CA ASN A 227 0.89 -11.43 -12.98
C ASN A 227 0.53 -12.84 -12.53
N LEU A 228 -0.75 -13.17 -12.57
CA LEU A 228 -1.30 -14.46 -12.20
C LEU A 228 -1.58 -15.26 -13.47
N HIS A 229 -0.98 -16.44 -13.58
CA HIS A 229 -1.11 -17.28 -14.77
C HIS A 229 -2.01 -18.49 -14.48
N MET A 230 -2.88 -18.83 -15.43
CA MET A 230 -3.69 -20.03 -15.40
C MET A 230 -3.06 -21.15 -16.22
N VAL A 231 -3.45 -22.37 -15.89
CA VAL A 231 -3.08 -23.59 -16.61
C VAL A 231 -4.24 -23.97 -17.54
N VAL A 232 -3.95 -24.08 -18.84
CA VAL A 232 -4.90 -24.50 -19.87
C VAL A 232 -4.29 -25.69 -20.61
N GLY A 233 -4.78 -26.90 -20.28
CA GLY A 233 -4.16 -28.14 -20.74
C GLY A 233 -2.72 -28.26 -20.22
N THR A 234 -1.75 -28.24 -21.12
CA THR A 234 -0.31 -28.25 -20.81
C THR A 234 0.36 -26.87 -20.92
N SER A 235 -0.39 -25.83 -21.28
CA SER A 235 0.11 -24.48 -21.51
C SER A 235 -0.21 -23.53 -20.35
N LEU A 236 0.61 -22.50 -20.20
CA LEU A 236 0.39 -21.42 -19.24
C LEU A 236 -0.08 -20.16 -19.98
N GLN A 237 -1.10 -19.50 -19.46
CA GLN A 237 -1.63 -18.26 -20.03
C GLN A 237 -1.79 -17.22 -18.92
N LEU A 238 -1.50 -15.95 -19.24
CA LEU A 238 -1.76 -14.85 -18.31
C LEU A 238 -3.27 -14.75 -18.06
N GLN A 239 -3.68 -14.93 -16.81
CA GLN A 239 -5.08 -14.81 -16.42
C GLN A 239 -5.41 -13.36 -16.04
N THR A 240 -4.60 -12.77 -15.17
CA THR A 240 -4.79 -11.38 -14.73
C THR A 240 -3.47 -10.73 -14.34
N ARG A 241 -3.43 -9.41 -14.46
CA ARG A 241 -2.36 -8.55 -13.94
C ARG A 241 -2.96 -7.62 -12.91
N GLU A 242 -2.55 -7.79 -11.66
CA GLU A 242 -2.96 -6.97 -10.54
C GLU A 242 -1.87 -5.96 -10.20
N ILE A 243 -2.26 -4.72 -9.93
CA ILE A 243 -1.35 -3.71 -9.37
C ILE A 243 -1.55 -3.68 -7.87
N ILE A 244 -0.52 -4.02 -7.11
CA ILE A 244 -0.61 -4.13 -5.65
C ILE A 244 -0.63 -2.74 -5.03
N ARG A 245 -1.68 -2.46 -4.25
CA ARG A 245 -1.88 -1.19 -3.51
C ARG A 245 -2.26 -1.39 -2.05
N GLU A 246 -2.52 -2.64 -1.69
CA GLU A 246 -2.97 -3.06 -0.38
C GLU A 246 -2.55 -4.51 -0.15
N ASP A 247 -2.72 -4.97 1.08
CA ASP A 247 -2.47 -6.37 1.42
C ASP A 247 -3.49 -7.27 0.71
N VAL A 248 -3.00 -8.26 -0.04
CA VAL A 248 -3.84 -9.12 -0.89
C VAL A 248 -3.54 -10.60 -0.68
N SER A 249 -4.56 -11.42 -0.88
CA SER A 249 -4.45 -12.88 -0.85
C SER A 249 -5.13 -13.50 -2.05
N TYR A 250 -4.48 -14.49 -2.65
CA TYR A 250 -5.01 -15.26 -3.76
C TYR A 250 -4.90 -16.76 -3.48
N VAL A 251 -5.80 -17.49 -4.12
CA VAL A 251 -5.90 -18.93 -4.05
C VAL A 251 -5.81 -19.48 -5.46
N PHE A 252 -4.97 -20.49 -5.65
CA PHE A 252 -4.92 -21.26 -6.89
C PHE A 252 -5.70 -22.56 -6.75
N GLU A 253 -6.71 -22.73 -7.59
CA GLU A 253 -7.63 -23.86 -7.60
C GLU A 253 -8.19 -24.08 -9.01
N ASN A 254 -8.40 -25.33 -9.39
CA ASN A 254 -8.81 -25.82 -10.72
C ASN A 254 -7.98 -25.19 -11.86
N GLY A 255 -6.67 -25.05 -11.64
CA GLY A 255 -5.74 -24.47 -12.61
C GLY A 255 -5.83 -22.96 -12.79
N ARG A 256 -6.54 -22.24 -11.89
CA ARG A 256 -6.77 -20.79 -12.00
C ARG A 256 -6.58 -20.09 -10.66
N TRP A 257 -6.24 -18.81 -10.73
CA TRP A 257 -6.17 -17.93 -9.56
C TRP A 257 -7.52 -17.29 -9.25
N MET A 258 -7.89 -17.21 -7.98
CA MET A 258 -9.13 -16.63 -7.49
C MET A 258 -8.89 -15.84 -6.19
N ARG A 259 -9.77 -14.87 -5.89
CA ARG A 259 -9.75 -14.13 -4.61
C ARG A 259 -10.48 -14.85 -3.48
N TYR A 260 -11.37 -15.78 -3.82
CA TYR A 260 -12.19 -16.51 -2.86
C TYR A 260 -11.97 -18.01 -3.01
N LEU A 261 -12.20 -18.74 -1.91
CA LEU A 261 -12.21 -20.20 -1.92
C LEU A 261 -13.49 -20.68 -2.60
N THR A 262 -13.37 -21.62 -3.54
CA THR A 262 -14.54 -22.27 -4.13
C THR A 262 -14.70 -23.69 -3.57
N ARG A 263 -13.60 -24.45 -3.42
CA ARG A 263 -13.61 -25.87 -2.98
C ARG A 263 -12.83 -26.13 -1.69
N GLY A 264 -11.92 -25.22 -1.31
CA GLY A 264 -11.03 -25.41 -0.16
C GLY A 264 -9.87 -26.39 -0.42
N ARG A 265 -8.95 -26.53 0.54
CA ARG A 265 -7.74 -27.37 0.41
C ARG A 265 -8.13 -28.85 0.39
N GLY A 266 -7.86 -29.54 -0.71
CA GLY A 266 -8.05 -30.99 -0.83
C GLY A 266 -9.50 -31.45 -0.92
N GLY A 267 -10.49 -30.55 -1.12
CA GLY A 267 -11.82 -30.99 -1.52
C GLY A 267 -11.69 -31.76 -2.84
N GLY A 268 -12.41 -32.85 -3.07
CA GLY A 268 -12.73 -33.33 -4.43
C GLY A 268 -13.52 -32.24 -5.16
N SER A 269 -13.58 -32.28 -6.51
CA SER A 269 -14.29 -31.29 -7.35
C SER A 269 -15.53 -30.79 -6.63
N GLY A 270 -15.72 -29.47 -6.48
CA GLY A 270 -16.82 -28.89 -5.70
C GLY A 270 -18.12 -29.62 -6.03
N ILE A 271 -18.52 -30.55 -5.15
CA ILE A 271 -19.36 -31.68 -5.56
C ILE A 271 -20.69 -31.13 -6.03
N PHE A 272 -21.24 -30.12 -5.37
CA PHE A 272 -22.53 -29.58 -5.77
C PHE A 272 -22.49 -28.82 -7.10
N GLY A 273 -21.63 -27.82 -7.27
CA GLY A 273 -21.56 -27.05 -8.53
C GLY A 273 -21.16 -27.91 -9.74
N SER A 274 -20.15 -28.76 -9.57
CA SER A 274 -19.74 -29.68 -10.64
C SER A 274 -20.71 -30.84 -10.88
N LEU A 275 -21.47 -31.30 -9.87
CA LEU A 275 -22.59 -32.23 -10.08
C LEU A 275 -23.75 -31.55 -10.79
N VAL A 276 -24.07 -30.29 -10.45
CA VAL A 276 -25.09 -29.51 -11.16
C VAL A 276 -24.68 -29.34 -12.62
N ASP A 277 -23.44 -28.95 -12.89
CA ASP A 277 -22.93 -28.84 -14.26
C ASP A 277 -22.94 -30.20 -14.99
N ALA A 278 -22.51 -31.28 -14.33
CA ALA A 278 -22.55 -32.62 -14.92
C ALA A 278 -23.98 -33.12 -15.16
N PHE A 279 -24.90 -32.79 -14.26
CA PHE A 279 -26.32 -33.13 -14.36
C PHE A 279 -26.97 -32.37 -15.51
N LEU A 280 -26.77 -31.06 -15.62
CA LEU A 280 -27.30 -30.21 -16.70
C LEU A 280 -26.74 -30.58 -18.08
N ASN A 281 -25.51 -31.10 -18.14
CA ASN A 281 -24.88 -31.54 -19.39
C ASN A 281 -25.16 -33.01 -19.74
N SER A 282 -25.86 -33.76 -18.89
CA SER A 282 -26.17 -35.18 -19.15
C SER A 282 -27.33 -35.33 -20.15
N ALA A 283 -27.33 -36.40 -20.94
CA ALA A 283 -28.39 -36.60 -21.92
C ALA A 283 -29.76 -36.77 -21.25
N LEU A 284 -30.77 -36.04 -21.73
CA LEU A 284 -32.13 -36.12 -21.22
C LEU A 284 -32.71 -37.53 -21.42
N TYR A 285 -33.40 -38.03 -20.39
CA TYR A 285 -34.10 -39.30 -20.48
C TYR A 285 -35.26 -39.23 -21.48
N SER A 286 -35.35 -40.20 -22.40
CA SER A 286 -36.34 -40.20 -23.48
C SER A 286 -37.77 -40.45 -23.02
N GLY A 287 -37.98 -41.08 -21.87
CA GLY A 287 -39.29 -41.36 -21.27
C GLY A 287 -39.81 -40.28 -20.31
N ARG A 288 -39.20 -39.08 -20.31
CA ARG A 288 -39.60 -37.97 -19.45
C ARG A 288 -41.05 -37.53 -19.67
N LYS A 289 -41.75 -37.20 -18.60
CA LYS A 289 -43.14 -36.72 -18.62
C LYS A 289 -43.18 -35.18 -18.51
N PHE A 290 -44.25 -34.58 -19.03
CA PHE A 290 -44.55 -33.15 -18.91
C PHE A 290 -43.40 -32.19 -19.27
N ALA A 291 -42.54 -32.60 -20.21
CA ALA A 291 -41.36 -31.84 -20.65
C ALA A 291 -40.35 -31.50 -19.53
N ALA A 292 -40.35 -32.23 -18.41
CA ALA A 292 -39.37 -32.04 -17.34
C ALA A 292 -37.94 -32.10 -17.88
N ASP A 293 -37.11 -31.16 -17.44
CA ASP A 293 -35.69 -31.08 -17.77
C ASP A 293 -34.83 -30.94 -16.51
N GLN A 294 -33.52 -31.11 -16.67
CA GLN A 294 -32.57 -31.01 -15.57
C GLN A 294 -32.56 -29.60 -14.95
N GLN A 295 -32.79 -28.56 -15.76
CA GLN A 295 -32.84 -27.18 -15.29
C GLN A 295 -34.00 -26.94 -14.31
N SER A 296 -35.19 -27.46 -14.61
CA SER A 296 -36.37 -27.34 -13.75
C SER A 296 -36.13 -27.94 -12.36
N ILE A 297 -35.35 -29.03 -12.25
CA ILE A 297 -35.01 -29.64 -10.96
C ILE A 297 -34.01 -28.77 -10.19
N VAL A 298 -33.02 -28.20 -10.88
CA VAL A 298 -32.04 -27.31 -10.25
C VAL A 298 -32.72 -26.05 -9.73
N ASP A 299 -33.65 -25.47 -10.49
CA ASP A 299 -34.43 -24.30 -10.11
C ASP A 299 -35.35 -24.61 -8.91
N GLU A 300 -36.05 -25.75 -8.92
CA GLU A 300 -36.88 -26.15 -7.77
C GLU A 300 -36.07 -26.51 -6.53
N MET A 301 -34.87 -27.07 -6.69
CA MET A 301 -33.95 -27.30 -5.58
C MET A 301 -33.50 -25.97 -4.94
N TYR A 302 -33.22 -24.95 -5.76
CA TYR A 302 -32.92 -23.61 -5.26
C TYR A 302 -34.13 -23.00 -4.53
N ASN A 303 -35.33 -23.10 -5.11
CA ASN A 303 -36.58 -22.62 -4.49
C ASN A 303 -36.81 -23.31 -3.13
N TYR A 304 -36.66 -24.63 -3.07
CA TYR A 304 -36.81 -25.38 -1.83
C TYR A 304 -35.82 -24.91 -0.75
N LEU A 305 -34.54 -24.81 -1.08
CA LEU A 305 -33.51 -24.35 -0.12
C LEU A 305 -33.77 -22.90 0.35
N TRP A 306 -34.24 -22.04 -0.55
CA TRP A 306 -34.63 -20.67 -0.22
C TRP A 306 -35.79 -20.63 0.78
N TYR A 307 -36.87 -21.38 0.54
CA TYR A 307 -38.01 -21.42 1.46
C TYR A 307 -37.69 -22.07 2.80
N VAL A 308 -36.83 -23.09 2.81
CA VAL A 308 -36.30 -23.66 4.06
C VAL A 308 -35.48 -22.65 4.84
N ALA A 309 -34.67 -21.81 4.17
CA ALA A 309 -33.90 -20.77 4.83
C ALA A 309 -34.79 -19.67 5.43
N LEU A 310 -35.87 -19.28 4.74
CA LEU A 310 -36.88 -18.35 5.29
C LEU A 310 -37.58 -18.95 6.51
N TRP A 311 -38.02 -20.20 6.42
CA TRP A 311 -38.65 -20.89 7.55
C TRP A 311 -37.70 -21.06 8.75
N ALA A 312 -36.40 -21.29 8.49
CA ALA A 312 -35.36 -21.33 9.51
C ALA A 312 -35.13 -19.97 10.17
N ASN A 313 -35.14 -18.88 9.40
CA ASN A 313 -35.01 -17.51 9.92
C ASN A 313 -36.14 -17.16 10.91
N ASP A 314 -37.33 -17.71 10.69
CA ASP A 314 -38.48 -17.49 11.56
C ASP A 314 -38.52 -18.44 12.76
N GLY A 315 -37.49 -19.30 12.93
CA GLY A 315 -37.34 -20.19 14.07
C GLY A 315 -38.07 -21.52 13.93
N PHE A 316 -38.30 -21.99 12.69
CA PHE A 316 -39.03 -23.23 12.37
C PHE A 316 -40.43 -23.31 13.01
N PRO A 317 -41.28 -22.29 12.89
CA PRO A 317 -42.61 -22.33 13.46
C PRO A 317 -43.40 -23.48 12.82
N GLY A 318 -44.00 -24.33 13.67
CA GLY A 318 -44.77 -25.50 13.24
C GLY A 318 -46.24 -25.16 12.97
N ASP A 319 -46.92 -26.05 12.23
CA ASP A 319 -48.37 -25.96 12.00
C ASP A 319 -49.13 -26.29 13.30
N ASP A 320 -49.64 -25.27 13.98
CA ASP A 320 -50.54 -25.44 15.13
C ASP A 320 -51.94 -25.82 14.64
N LYS A 321 -52.18 -27.14 14.57
CA LYS A 321 -53.47 -27.72 14.16
C LYS A 321 -54.65 -27.33 15.07
N SER A 322 -54.41 -26.66 16.20
CA SER A 322 -55.45 -26.24 17.14
C SER A 322 -55.94 -24.80 16.94
N ASN A 323 -55.33 -24.01 16.05
CA ASN A 323 -55.61 -22.58 15.88
C ASN A 323 -56.08 -22.25 14.44
N PRO A 324 -57.29 -21.72 14.22
CA PRO A 324 -57.83 -21.44 12.88
C PRO A 324 -57.31 -20.11 12.27
N ARG A 325 -56.07 -19.70 12.58
CA ARG A 325 -55.39 -18.53 12.00
C ARG A 325 -54.42 -18.97 10.89
N PRO A 326 -54.14 -18.10 9.91
CA PRO A 326 -53.78 -18.52 8.55
C PRO A 326 -52.53 -19.37 8.57
N GLN A 327 -52.60 -20.50 7.85
CA GLN A 327 -51.48 -21.36 7.46
C GLN A 327 -50.19 -20.54 7.42
N ILE A 328 -49.21 -20.87 8.26
CA ILE A 328 -47.90 -20.18 8.26
C ILE A 328 -47.36 -20.28 6.84
N PRO A 329 -47.37 -19.18 6.05
CA PRO A 329 -47.14 -19.27 4.62
C PRO A 329 -45.76 -19.87 4.32
N GLU A 330 -44.77 -19.57 5.16
CA GLU A 330 -43.38 -20.00 5.01
C GLU A 330 -43.21 -21.51 5.26
N TRP A 331 -43.90 -22.06 6.28
CA TRP A 331 -43.93 -23.50 6.53
C TRP A 331 -44.60 -24.25 5.37
N ARG A 332 -45.75 -23.76 4.90
CA ARG A 332 -46.51 -24.41 3.82
C ARG A 332 -45.78 -24.35 2.49
N VAL A 333 -45.17 -23.22 2.17
CA VAL A 333 -44.42 -23.03 0.92
C VAL A 333 -43.15 -23.89 0.90
N GLY A 334 -42.52 -24.14 2.06
CA GLY A 334 -41.41 -25.10 2.17
C GLY A 334 -41.82 -26.55 1.84
N TYR A 335 -42.97 -27.01 2.36
CA TYR A 335 -43.52 -28.32 2.03
C TYR A 335 -43.98 -28.43 0.57
N ASP A 336 -44.72 -27.42 0.07
CA ASP A 336 -45.17 -27.39 -1.32
C ASP A 336 -43.97 -27.38 -2.29
N ALA A 337 -42.86 -26.72 -1.94
CA ALA A 337 -41.63 -26.76 -2.73
C ALA A 337 -40.94 -28.13 -2.71
N ALA A 338 -40.98 -28.84 -1.58
CA ALA A 338 -40.48 -30.22 -1.48
C ALA A 338 -41.29 -31.18 -2.37
N ASP A 339 -42.61 -31.06 -2.35
CA ASP A 339 -43.51 -31.87 -3.19
C ASP A 339 -43.28 -31.59 -4.67
N ARG A 340 -43.15 -30.31 -5.06
CA ARG A 340 -42.79 -29.95 -6.44
C ARG A 340 -41.44 -30.53 -6.86
N LEU A 341 -40.41 -30.39 -6.04
CA LEU A 341 -39.09 -30.97 -6.32
C LEU A 341 -39.19 -32.49 -6.54
N ALA A 342 -39.96 -33.19 -5.71
CA ALA A 342 -40.19 -34.63 -5.85
C ALA A 342 -40.94 -34.97 -7.15
N ASP A 343 -41.94 -34.19 -7.53
CA ASP A 343 -42.71 -34.40 -8.76
C ASP A 343 -41.90 -34.13 -10.02
N PHE A 344 -41.13 -33.02 -10.07
CA PHE A 344 -40.21 -32.75 -11.19
C PHE A 344 -39.14 -33.83 -11.31
N SER A 345 -38.62 -34.32 -10.18
CA SER A 345 -37.66 -35.43 -10.17
C SER A 345 -38.26 -36.71 -10.73
N LYS A 346 -39.48 -37.08 -10.35
CA LYS A 346 -40.20 -38.26 -10.91
C LYS A 346 -40.48 -38.09 -12.40
N ASN A 347 -40.93 -36.90 -12.81
CA ASN A 347 -41.25 -36.60 -14.20
C ASN A 347 -40.01 -36.68 -15.11
N LEU A 348 -38.83 -36.28 -14.61
CA LEU A 348 -37.58 -36.41 -15.38
C LEU A 348 -37.20 -37.86 -15.64
N VAL A 349 -37.43 -38.77 -14.67
CA VAL A 349 -37.10 -40.20 -14.80
C VAL A 349 -38.25 -41.05 -15.35
N GLY A 350 -39.39 -40.44 -15.69
CA GLY A 350 -40.54 -41.11 -16.32
C GLY A 350 -41.44 -41.92 -15.37
N ASN A 351 -41.30 -41.75 -14.05
CA ASN A 351 -42.11 -42.48 -13.05
C ASN A 351 -43.47 -41.85 -12.82
#